data_AF-A0A218Q8A9-F1
#
_entry.id   AF-A0A218Q8A9-F1
#
_cell.length_a   1.000
_cell.length_b   1.000
_cell.length_c   1.000
_cell.angle_alpha   90.00
_cell.angle_beta   90.00
_cell.angle_gamma   90.00
#
_symmetry.space_group_name_H-M   'P 1'
#
loop_
_entity.id
_entity.type
_entity.pdbx_description
1 polymer ?
#
loop_
_entity_poly.entity_id
_entity_poly.type
_entity_poly.pdbx_seq_one_letter_code
_entity_poly.pdbx_strand_id
1 'polypeptide(L)'
;MDNQGVGQKELYRLSKAIRQEFSFANALNSSDCQAAIERAYSSISRFYDNCKKGILGKKGYPKFQKNNRSVEYKTSGWKLSETRKQITFTDKKGIGKLKLKGTWDLNFYPIESTPQNK
;
A
#
# COMPACT_ATOMS: atom_id res chain seq x y z
N MET A 1 8.55 -6.38 13.22
CA MET A 1 8.01 -7.69 12.84
C MET A 1 8.62 -8.70 13.77
N ASP A 2 7.80 -9.62 14.27
CA ASP A 2 8.22 -10.60 15.27
C ASP A 2 9.05 -11.72 14.62
N ASN A 3 8.81 -11.98 13.32
CA ASN A 3 9.59 -12.91 12.51
C ASN A 3 10.76 -12.17 11.84
N GLN A 4 11.98 -12.63 12.11
CA GLN A 4 13.20 -12.18 11.41
C GLN A 4 13.55 -13.17 10.28
N GLY A 5 14.26 -12.72 9.25
CA GLY A 5 14.67 -13.59 8.14
C GLY A 5 13.54 -14.03 7.20
N VAL A 6 12.35 -13.44 7.32
CA VAL A 6 11.22 -13.71 6.41
C VAL A 6 11.50 -13.21 5.00
N GLY A 7 11.48 -14.13 4.04
CA GLY A 7 11.55 -13.84 2.61
C GLY A 7 10.21 -13.34 2.06
N GLN A 8 10.23 -12.81 0.84
CA GLN A 8 9.04 -12.25 0.18
C GLN A 8 7.87 -13.25 0.13
N LYS A 9 8.15 -14.52 -0.19
CA LYS A 9 7.15 -15.60 -0.25
C LYS A 9 6.43 -15.82 1.08
N GLU A 10 7.16 -15.76 2.20
CA GLU A 10 6.56 -15.94 3.53
C GLU A 10 5.67 -14.75 3.90
N LEU A 11 6.02 -13.53 3.47
CA LEU A 11 5.17 -12.36 3.67
C LEU A 11 3.81 -12.50 2.94
N TYR A 12 3.79 -13.09 1.75
CA TYR A 12 2.54 -13.40 1.06
C TYR A 12 1.69 -14.43 1.80
N ARG A 13 2.32 -15.47 2.38
CA ARG A 13 1.60 -16.45 3.21
C ARG A 13 1.03 -15.82 4.47
N LEU A 14 1.82 -15.00 5.16
CA LEU A 14 1.37 -14.26 6.35
C LEU A 14 0.20 -13.33 6.02
N SER A 15 0.24 -12.62 4.89
CA SER A 15 -0.89 -11.79 4.46
C SER A 15 -2.17 -12.60 4.26
N LYS A 16 -2.09 -13.84 3.79
CA LYS A 16 -3.26 -14.71 3.64
C LYS A 16 -3.85 -15.07 5.00
N ALA A 17 -3.00 -15.43 5.98
CA ALA A 17 -3.43 -15.71 7.35
C ALA A 17 -4.08 -14.48 8.01
N ILE A 18 -3.46 -13.31 7.88
CA ILE A 18 -3.99 -12.04 8.40
C ILE A 18 -5.36 -11.72 7.77
N ARG A 19 -5.54 -11.97 6.47
CA ARG A 19 -6.84 -11.77 5.82
C ARG A 19 -7.92 -12.71 6.35
N GLN A 20 -7.56 -13.93 6.77
CA GLN A 20 -8.52 -14.86 7.37
C GLN A 20 -8.88 -14.44 8.80
N GLU A 21 -7.92 -13.89 9.55
CA GLU A 21 -8.10 -13.46 10.93
C GLU A 21 -8.89 -12.15 11.05
N PHE A 22 -8.63 -11.18 10.15
CA PHE A 22 -9.21 -9.85 10.25
C PHE A 22 -10.20 -9.58 9.12
N SER A 23 -11.48 -9.44 9.47
CA SER A 23 -12.56 -9.16 8.51
C SER A 23 -12.32 -7.91 7.66
N PHE A 24 -11.73 -6.85 8.25
CA PHE A 24 -11.40 -5.64 7.51
C PHE A 24 -10.36 -5.90 6.41
N ALA A 25 -9.33 -6.71 6.71
CA ALA A 25 -8.27 -7.09 5.78
C ALA A 25 -8.79 -8.05 4.71
N ASN A 26 -9.69 -8.97 5.08
CA ASN A 26 -10.35 -9.86 4.13
C ASN A 26 -11.09 -9.09 3.03
N ALA A 27 -11.74 -8.00 3.44
CA ALA A 27 -12.56 -7.20 2.56
C ALA A 27 -11.76 -6.15 1.75
N LEU A 28 -10.43 -6.09 1.88
CA LEU A 28 -9.56 -5.32 0.97
C LEU A 28 -9.39 -6.06 -0.36
N ASN A 29 -9.15 -5.32 -1.45
CA ASN A 29 -8.85 -5.95 -2.74
C ASN A 29 -7.48 -6.66 -2.67
N SER A 30 -7.16 -7.49 -3.67
CA SER A 30 -5.88 -8.22 -3.71
C SER A 30 -4.68 -7.30 -3.92
N SER A 31 -4.82 -6.25 -4.73
CA SER A 31 -3.77 -5.28 -5.05
C SER A 31 -3.33 -4.45 -3.85
N ASP A 32 -4.26 -4.04 -2.98
CA ASP A 32 -3.99 -3.26 -1.76
C ASP A 32 -3.18 -4.11 -0.77
N CYS A 33 -3.54 -5.39 -0.64
CA CYS A 33 -2.78 -6.34 0.19
C CYS A 33 -1.38 -6.57 -0.39
N GLN A 34 -1.27 -6.73 -1.70
CA GLN A 34 0.02 -6.84 -2.38
C GLN A 34 0.90 -5.61 -2.13
N ALA A 35 0.35 -4.41 -2.24
CA ALA A 35 1.07 -3.16 -1.97
C ALA A 35 1.59 -3.10 -0.52
N ALA A 36 0.82 -3.57 0.46
CA ALA A 36 1.28 -3.68 1.84
C ALA A 36 2.47 -4.64 2.00
N ILE A 37 2.41 -5.81 1.35
CA ILE A 37 3.48 -6.82 1.36
C ILE A 37 4.76 -6.28 0.72
N GLU A 38 4.65 -5.64 -0.45
CA GLU A 38 5.79 -5.07 -1.17
C GLU A 38 6.50 -3.98 -0.37
N ARG A 39 5.75 -3.12 0.34
CA ARG A 39 6.33 -2.10 1.24
C ARG A 39 7.06 -2.73 2.43
N ALA A 40 6.49 -3.77 3.03
CA ALA A 40 7.14 -4.51 4.11
C ALA A 40 8.45 -5.16 3.62
N TYR A 41 8.39 -5.83 2.46
CA TYR A 41 9.56 -6.47 1.85
C TYR A 41 10.65 -5.46 1.47
N SER A 42 10.28 -4.34 0.84
CA SER A 42 11.23 -3.28 0.48
C SER A 42 12.00 -2.76 1.70
N SER A 43 11.31 -2.59 2.83
CA SER A 43 11.92 -2.16 4.09
C SER A 43 12.90 -3.20 4.64
N ILE A 44 12.55 -4.49 4.57
CA ILE A 44 13.43 -5.60 4.98
C ILE A 44 14.66 -5.69 4.07
N SER A 45 14.47 -5.67 2.74
CA SER A 45 15.57 -5.74 1.77
C SER A 45 16.54 -4.60 1.98
N ARG A 46 16.03 -3.36 2.09
CA ARG A 46 16.85 -2.17 2.37
C ARG A 46 17.64 -2.30 3.65
N PHE A 47 17.05 -2.86 4.71
CA PHE A 47 17.76 -3.12 5.96
C PHE A 47 18.95 -4.05 5.74
N TYR A 48 18.74 -5.22 5.12
CA TYR A 48 19.81 -6.17 4.88
C TYR A 48 20.87 -5.64 3.90
N ASP A 49 20.47 -4.91 2.87
CA ASP A 49 21.39 -4.28 1.92
C ASP A 49 22.27 -3.23 2.59
N ASN A 50 21.71 -2.42 3.50
CA ASN A 50 22.47 -1.45 4.28
C ASN A 50 23.45 -2.13 5.24
N CYS A 51 23.03 -3.24 5.86
CA CYS A 51 23.92 -4.06 6.71
C CYS A 51 25.09 -4.61 5.92
N LYS A 52 24.84 -5.18 4.72
CA LYS A 52 25.90 -5.68 3.82
C LYS A 52 26.87 -4.58 3.38
N LYS A 53 26.37 -3.36 3.16
CA LYS A 53 27.17 -2.21 2.72
C LYS A 53 27.87 -1.45 3.87
N GLY A 54 27.62 -1.82 5.13
CA GLY A 54 28.24 -1.16 6.29
C GLY A 54 27.80 0.30 6.51
N ILE A 55 26.59 0.68 6.08
CA ILE A 55 26.12 2.08 6.17
C ILE A 55 25.90 2.48 7.64
N LEU A 56 26.57 3.55 8.08
CA LEU A 56 26.45 4.10 9.43
C LEU A 56 25.09 4.82 9.62
N GLY A 57 24.49 4.69 10.81
CA GLY A 57 23.34 5.51 11.25
C GLY A 57 21.92 4.92 11.09
N LYS A 58 21.71 3.84 10.33
CA LYS A 58 20.38 3.19 10.18
C LYS A 58 20.36 1.78 10.76
N LYS A 59 20.81 1.63 12.01
CA LYS A 59 20.87 0.33 12.70
C LYS A 59 19.56 0.04 13.41
N GLY A 60 18.68 -0.73 12.78
CA GLY A 60 17.48 -1.25 13.40
C GLY A 60 16.60 -2.00 12.40
N TYR A 61 16.16 -3.20 12.77
CA TYR A 61 15.23 -3.97 11.94
C TYR A 61 13.93 -3.18 11.74
N PRO A 62 13.32 -3.16 10.55
CA PRO A 62 12.11 -2.39 10.29
C PRO A 62 10.97 -2.78 11.24
N LYS A 63 10.30 -1.75 11.77
CA LYS A 63 9.13 -1.87 12.64
C LYS A 63 7.95 -1.19 11.97
N PHE A 64 6.76 -1.78 12.10
CA PHE A 64 5.53 -1.13 11.65
C PHE A 64 5.23 0.08 12.53
N GLN A 65 4.72 1.15 11.91
CA GLN A 65 4.21 2.31 12.62
C GLN A 65 2.91 1.95 13.35
N LYS A 66 2.82 2.25 14.65
CA LYS A 66 1.67 1.87 15.50
C LYS A 66 0.35 2.56 15.11
N ASN A 67 0.43 3.80 14.64
CA ASN A 67 -0.75 4.65 14.36
C ASN A 67 -0.87 4.99 12.87
N ASN A 68 -0.57 4.04 11.99
CA ASN A 68 -0.78 4.23 10.56
C ASN A 68 -2.09 3.56 10.12
N ARG A 69 -2.99 4.33 9.51
CA ARG A 69 -4.26 3.85 8.93
C ARG A 69 -4.36 4.27 7.47
N SER A 70 -3.35 3.89 6.68
CA SER A 70 -3.32 4.18 5.25
C SER A 70 -3.45 2.91 4.43
N VAL A 71 -4.26 3.00 3.38
CA VAL A 71 -4.39 2.00 2.31
C VAL A 71 -3.85 2.65 1.05
N GLU A 72 -3.06 1.89 0.28
CA GLU A 72 -2.51 2.34 -1.00
C GLU A 72 -3.27 1.64 -2.12
N TYR A 73 -3.88 2.43 -3.01
CA TYR A 73 -4.58 1.93 -4.18
C TYR A 73 -3.71 2.16 -5.41
N LYS A 74 -3.33 1.08 -6.11
CA LYS A 74 -2.42 1.17 -7.27
C LYS A 74 -3.14 1.30 -8.60
N THR A 75 -4.07 0.39 -8.87
CA THR A 75 -4.64 0.22 -10.22
C THR A 75 -6.15 0.35 -10.25
N SER A 76 -6.86 0.03 -9.17
CA SER A 76 -8.32 -0.02 -9.15
C SER A 76 -8.89 0.43 -7.80
N GLY A 77 -10.21 0.51 -7.71
CA GLY A 77 -10.92 0.91 -6.48
C GLY A 77 -11.06 2.42 -6.29
N TRP A 78 -10.63 3.22 -7.27
CA TRP A 78 -10.79 4.67 -7.27
C TRP A 78 -10.95 5.25 -8.68
N LYS A 79 -11.54 6.44 -8.77
CA LYS A 79 -11.68 7.23 -10.01
C LYS A 79 -11.43 8.70 -9.71
N LEU A 80 -10.61 9.35 -10.52
CA LEU A 80 -10.35 10.78 -10.41
C LEU A 80 -11.45 11.59 -11.11
N SER A 81 -11.78 12.77 -10.58
CA SER A 81 -12.67 13.71 -11.28
C SER A 81 -11.97 14.29 -12.52
N GLU A 82 -12.74 14.75 -13.50
CA GLU A 82 -12.20 15.43 -14.70
C GLU A 82 -11.32 16.64 -14.32
N THR A 83 -11.74 17.37 -13.29
CA THR A 83 -11.00 18.50 -12.71
C THR A 83 -9.81 18.10 -11.84
N ARG A 84 -9.64 16.80 -11.57
CA ARG A 84 -8.58 16.20 -10.74
C ARG A 84 -8.39 16.81 -9.35
N LYS A 85 -9.47 17.41 -8.82
CA LYS A 85 -9.54 17.97 -7.46
C LYS A 85 -10.30 17.05 -6.51
N GLN A 86 -10.91 15.98 -7.02
CA GLN A 86 -11.71 15.03 -6.25
C GLN A 86 -11.38 13.61 -6.68
N ILE A 87 -11.46 12.68 -5.73
CA ILE A 87 -11.30 11.24 -5.95
C ILE A 87 -12.54 10.54 -5.43
N THR A 88 -13.05 9.56 -6.19
CA THR A 88 -14.19 8.74 -5.79
C THR A 88 -13.71 7.30 -5.60
N PHE A 89 -13.89 6.77 -4.40
CA PHE A 89 -13.55 5.38 -4.09
C PHE A 89 -14.71 4.45 -4.42
N THR A 90 -14.41 3.35 -5.11
CA THR A 90 -15.38 2.35 -5.59
C THR A 90 -15.12 0.97 -4.99
N ASP A 91 -14.28 0.90 -3.96
CA ASP A 91 -13.83 -0.31 -3.26
C ASP A 91 -14.90 -0.99 -2.38
N LYS A 92 -16.18 -0.63 -2.56
CA LYS A 92 -17.34 -1.12 -1.78
C LYS A 92 -17.23 -0.86 -0.27
N LYS A 93 -16.31 0.02 0.16
CA LYS A 93 -16.16 0.42 1.58
C LYS A 93 -17.04 1.60 1.98
N GLY A 94 -17.75 2.20 1.02
CA GLY A 94 -18.63 3.33 1.29
C GLY A 94 -17.90 4.65 1.56
N ILE A 95 -16.60 4.76 1.29
CA ILE A 95 -15.82 6.01 1.45
C ILE A 95 -16.40 7.12 0.56
N GLY A 96 -16.86 6.77 -0.63
CA GLY A 96 -17.47 7.72 -1.56
C GLY A 96 -16.47 8.72 -2.12
N LYS A 97 -16.89 9.98 -2.23
CA LYS A 97 -16.16 11.04 -2.91
C LYS A 97 -15.43 11.93 -1.90
N LEU A 98 -14.11 12.07 -2.08
CA LEU A 98 -13.25 12.93 -1.26
C LEU A 98 -12.65 14.06 -2.08
N LYS A 99 -12.42 15.21 -1.43
CA LYS A 99 -11.65 16.32 -2.00
C LYS A 99 -10.16 16.07 -1.79
N LEU A 100 -9.38 16.18 -2.86
CA LEU A 100 -7.93 16.11 -2.77
C LEU A 100 -7.39 17.41 -2.15
N LYS A 101 -6.56 17.27 -1.12
CA LYS A 101 -5.78 18.37 -0.56
C LYS A 101 -4.31 18.18 -0.92
N GLY A 102 -3.74 19.16 -1.61
CA GLY A 102 -2.34 19.19 -2.01
C GLY A 102 -2.05 20.42 -2.85
N THR A 103 -0.77 20.72 -3.04
CA THR A 103 -0.27 21.81 -3.89
C THR A 103 0.09 21.35 -5.31
N TRP A 104 0.06 20.03 -5.56
CA TRP A 104 0.43 19.44 -6.83
C TRP A 104 -0.66 19.62 -7.89
N ASP A 105 -0.27 20.09 -9.07
CA ASP A 105 -1.15 20.10 -10.23
C ASP A 105 -1.21 18.70 -10.85
N LEU A 106 -2.39 18.07 -10.74
CA LEU A 106 -2.63 16.73 -11.25
C LEU A 106 -3.04 16.71 -12.72
N ASN A 107 -3.27 17.87 -13.37
CA ASN A 107 -3.67 17.94 -14.78
C ASN A 107 -2.63 17.41 -15.76
N PHE A 108 -1.38 17.28 -15.32
CA PHE A 108 -0.32 16.60 -16.05
C PHE A 108 -0.62 15.10 -16.30
N TYR A 109 -1.41 14.45 -15.43
CA TYR A 109 -1.68 13.02 -15.55
C TYR A 109 -2.90 12.74 -16.46
N PRO A 110 -2.79 11.81 -17.44
CA PRO A 110 -3.91 11.37 -18.27
C PRO A 110 -5.04 10.79 -17.42
N ILE A 111 -6.29 11.12 -17.77
CA ILE A 111 -7.50 10.59 -17.10
C ILE A 111 -7.63 9.07 -17.36
N GLU A 112 -7.14 8.59 -18.50
CA GLU A 112 -7.25 7.20 -18.97
C GLU A 112 -6.24 6.22 -18.34
N SER A 113 -5.91 6.40 -17.06
CA SER A 113 -5.09 5.42 -16.31
C SER A 113 -5.94 4.49 -15.43
N THR A 114 -7.27 4.56 -15.50
CA THR A 114 -8.16 3.68 -14.72
C THR A 114 -8.67 2.52 -15.56
N PRO A 115 -8.48 1.26 -15.13
CA PRO A 115 -9.02 0.10 -15.83
C PRO A 115 -10.53 0.20 -15.81
N GLN A 116 -11.13 0.40 -16.98
CA GLN A 116 -12.54 0.13 -17.20
C GLN A 116 -12.71 -1.38 -17.00
N ASN A 117 -13.28 -1.78 -15.87
CA ASN A 117 -13.87 -3.11 -15.76
C ASN A 117 -14.98 -3.18 -16.83
N LYS A 118 -14.68 -3.85 -17.94
CA LYS A 118 -15.68 -4.57 -18.74
C LYS A 118 -16.07 -5.83 -18.00
#